data_AF-A0A8J4PZS5-F1
#
_entry.id   AF-A0A8J4PZS5-F1
#
_cell.length_a   1.000
_cell.length_b   1.000
_cell.length_c   1.000
_cell.angle_alpha   90.00
_cell.angle_beta   90.00
_cell.angle_gamma   90.00
#
_symmetry.space_group_name_H-M   'P 1'
#
loop_
_entity.id
_entity.type
_entity.pdbx_description
1 polymer ?
#
loop_
_entity_poly.entity_id
_entity_poly.type
_entity_poly.pdbx_seq_one_letter_code
_entity_poly.pdbx_strand_id
1 'polypeptide(L)'
;MINEQKNAVDIHLRNHKSNSNKSNNNNNNNDNIIEENDLIIVKYSADKGKHVIAKTQIPKGDYVSFREKPFVATVNFKDPFEKEICHRCFIYFDNKDSHDSCSCQQCKSVFYCSEQCKEHDQYSHNLQCGFLKKLLSASLFDHEIKTLMKMIVKILVQNHIDDISDSNNNNNSSSPLNSTTLLLKDIFKLVSNKDRFTSQRIGDFVKAFRFIEKSCFGGLQQDHPLLKSFGVVDSKSLEFQNKMIELMCILECNAHEIGITIPSNTNTCSYRYCSIGAGLYYTSSLFNHSCQPNISKIIEPGQSYGNHTMLAFKDIEMGEEICFNYIPISLAFDDRQTKLLYSYFFKCACPACLHVPKKTNNNKKNNNNNNNNNQFHNRFLKQYLCKKETCNGIITPFKVSPSSVNNTLTSLANDTHEQDIEYSCNICNPHILGN
;
A
#
# COMPACT_ATOMS: atom_id res chain seq x y z
N MET A 1 -3.93 -1.87 -28.20
CA MET A 1 -5.26 -1.23 -28.11
C MET A 1 -6.07 -2.06 -27.13
N ILE A 2 -6.07 -1.65 -25.86
CA ILE A 2 -6.73 -2.36 -24.76
C ILE A 2 -8.01 -1.57 -24.48
N ASN A 3 -9.16 -2.23 -24.60
CA ASN A 3 -10.45 -1.65 -24.19
C ASN A 3 -10.39 -1.36 -22.70
N GLU A 4 -10.47 -0.08 -22.34
CA GLU A 4 -10.76 0.37 -20.98
C GLU A 4 -12.10 -0.23 -20.55
N GLN A 5 -12.06 -1.19 -19.63
CA GLN A 5 -13.26 -1.62 -18.90
C GLN A 5 -13.75 -0.42 -18.10
N LYS A 6 -14.85 0.19 -18.56
CA LYS A 6 -15.52 1.39 -18.04
C LYS A 6 -16.04 1.30 -16.60
N ASN A 7 -15.66 0.29 -15.80
CA ASN A 7 -16.19 0.08 -14.45
C ASN A 7 -15.13 0.13 -13.33
N ALA A 8 -13.85 0.32 -13.66
CA ALA A 8 -12.79 0.52 -12.68
C ALA A 8 -12.30 1.97 -12.78
N VAL A 9 -12.82 2.82 -11.88
CA VAL A 9 -12.39 4.22 -11.78
C VAL A 9 -10.96 4.23 -11.21
N ASP A 10 -10.02 4.86 -11.92
CA ASP A 10 -8.75 5.30 -11.34
C ASP A 10 -9.10 6.15 -10.11
N ILE A 11 -8.94 5.57 -8.91
CA ILE A 11 -9.29 6.27 -7.67
C ILE A 11 -8.18 7.26 -7.36
N HIS A 12 -8.23 8.39 -8.05
CA HIS A 12 -7.63 9.63 -7.61
C HIS A 12 -8.74 10.41 -6.92
N LEU A 13 -8.96 10.06 -5.65
CA LEU A 13 -9.84 10.81 -4.74
C LEU A 13 -9.44 12.28 -4.82
N ARG A 14 -10.31 13.17 -5.32
CA ARG A 14 -10.55 14.50 -4.69
C ARG A 14 -11.59 15.42 -5.31
N ASN A 15 -12.26 16.07 -4.34
CA ASN A 15 -12.74 17.45 -4.28
C ASN A 15 -13.58 17.99 -5.45
N HIS A 16 -14.90 17.86 -5.31
CA HIS A 16 -15.80 18.90 -5.80
C HIS A 16 -15.97 20.01 -4.77
N LYS A 17 -15.81 21.24 -5.25
CA LYS A 17 -16.13 22.50 -4.57
C LYS A 17 -17.48 22.39 -3.87
N SER A 18 -17.55 22.93 -2.66
CA SER A 18 -18.77 23.36 -2.00
C SER A 18 -19.56 24.31 -2.91
N ASN A 19 -20.43 23.76 -3.75
CA ASN A 19 -21.49 24.53 -4.39
C ASN A 19 -22.58 24.72 -3.34
N SER A 20 -22.53 25.88 -2.69
CA SER A 20 -23.64 26.46 -1.97
C SER A 20 -24.78 26.75 -2.95
N ASN A 21 -25.57 25.73 -3.29
CA ASN A 21 -26.91 25.92 -3.82
C ASN A 21 -27.89 25.50 -2.72
N LYS A 22 -28.48 26.52 -2.10
CA LYS A 22 -29.63 26.38 -1.20
C LYS A 22 -30.76 25.69 -1.96
N SER A 23 -30.99 24.43 -1.66
CA SER A 23 -32.30 23.80 -1.78
C SER A 23 -32.65 23.22 -0.42
N ASN A 24 -33.60 23.90 0.24
CA ASN A 24 -34.19 23.51 1.51
C ASN A 24 -34.64 22.05 1.48
N ASN A 25 -34.04 21.21 2.32
CA ASN A 25 -34.78 20.19 3.05
C ASN A 25 -34.01 19.81 4.32
N ASN A 26 -34.67 20.03 5.46
CA ASN A 26 -34.19 19.71 6.79
C ASN A 26 -33.96 18.19 6.92
N ASN A 27 -32.72 17.78 7.16
CA ASN A 27 -32.40 16.68 8.06
C ASN A 27 -30.98 16.90 8.60
N ASN A 28 -30.92 17.19 9.90
CA ASN A 28 -29.69 17.26 10.67
C ASN A 28 -29.02 15.88 10.71
N ASN A 29 -27.86 15.73 10.07
CA ASN A 29 -26.81 14.83 10.51
C ASN A 29 -25.47 15.52 10.24
N ASN A 30 -24.75 15.88 11.30
CA ASN A 30 -23.36 16.34 11.24
C ASN A 30 -22.46 15.16 10.84
N ASP A 31 -22.50 14.76 9.56
CA ASP A 31 -21.63 13.73 9.06
C ASP A 31 -20.23 14.33 8.84
N ASN A 32 -19.25 13.88 9.65
CA ASN A 32 -17.82 14.22 9.54
C ASN A 32 -17.19 13.64 8.26
N ILE A 33 -17.73 13.97 7.09
CA ILE A 33 -17.23 13.53 5.78
C ILE A 33 -15.97 14.32 5.45
N ILE A 34 -14.90 13.61 5.11
CA ILE A 34 -13.61 14.18 4.73
C ILE A 34 -13.48 14.26 3.21
N GLU A 35 -13.72 13.15 2.53
CA GLU A 35 -13.64 13.01 1.08
C GLU A 35 -14.53 11.83 0.62
N GLU A 36 -14.99 11.85 -0.62
CA GLU A 36 -15.81 10.78 -1.19
C GLU A 36 -15.61 10.67 -2.70
N ASN A 37 -16.02 9.54 -3.27
CA ASN A 37 -16.20 9.35 -4.72
C ASN A 37 -17.55 8.64 -4.97
N ASP A 38 -17.70 7.95 -6.11
CA ASP A 38 -18.94 7.27 -6.46
C ASP A 38 -19.19 5.99 -5.63
N LEU A 39 -18.13 5.34 -5.14
CA LEU A 39 -18.21 4.05 -4.44
C LEU A 39 -18.00 4.16 -2.93
N ILE A 40 -17.20 5.13 -2.46
CA ILE A 40 -16.77 5.21 -1.06
C ILE A 40 -16.89 6.61 -0.47
N ILE A 41 -17.10 6.67 0.85
CA ILE A 41 -17.07 7.88 1.67
C ILE A 41 -16.01 7.69 2.75
N VAL A 42 -15.12 8.66 2.91
CA VAL A 42 -14.16 8.73 4.01
C VAL A 42 -14.75 9.61 5.11
N LYS A 43 -14.93 9.04 6.30
CA LYS A 43 -15.44 9.73 7.49
C LYS A 43 -14.38 9.78 8.59
N TYR A 44 -14.57 10.68 9.54
CA TYR A 44 -13.82 10.67 10.80
C TYR A 44 -14.73 10.28 11.98
N SER A 45 -14.28 9.34 12.80
CA SER A 45 -14.84 9.08 14.13
C SER A 45 -13.76 9.08 15.20
N ALA A 46 -14.12 9.42 16.44
CA ALA A 46 -13.16 9.52 17.54
C ALA A 46 -12.52 8.16 17.89
N ASP A 47 -13.24 7.06 17.68
CA ASP A 47 -12.80 5.70 17.99
C ASP A 47 -11.96 5.04 16.89
N LYS A 48 -12.17 5.39 15.62
CA LYS A 48 -11.49 4.79 14.45
C LYS A 48 -10.56 5.73 13.72
N GLY A 49 -10.60 7.02 14.03
CA GLY A 49 -9.98 8.05 13.20
C GLY A 49 -10.65 8.13 11.84
N LYS A 50 -9.85 8.29 10.78
CA LYS A 50 -10.34 8.21 9.40
C LYS A 50 -10.74 6.77 9.09
N HIS A 51 -11.89 6.59 8.48
CA HIS A 51 -12.38 5.28 8.07
C HIS A 51 -13.19 5.40 6.78
N VAL A 52 -13.20 4.34 5.99
CA VAL A 52 -13.90 4.29 4.70
C VAL A 52 -15.19 3.49 4.86
N ILE A 53 -16.30 4.02 4.37
CA ILE A 53 -17.58 3.30 4.28
C ILE A 53 -18.03 3.23 2.82
N ALA A 54 -18.81 2.22 2.48
CA ALA A 54 -19.40 2.10 1.15
C ALA A 54 -20.51 3.15 0.94
N LYS A 55 -20.42 3.91 -0.15
CA LYS A 55 -21.44 4.90 -0.55
C LYS A 55 -22.64 4.22 -1.22
N THR A 56 -22.38 3.13 -1.92
CA THR A 56 -23.35 2.27 -2.58
C THR A 56 -23.10 0.83 -2.17
N GLN A 57 -24.03 -0.08 -2.49
CA GLN A 57 -23.72 -1.50 -2.40
C GLN A 57 -22.56 -1.84 -3.35
N ILE A 58 -21.60 -2.62 -2.88
CA ILE A 58 -20.46 -3.10 -3.68
C ILE A 58 -20.57 -4.64 -3.75
N PRO A 59 -20.92 -5.19 -4.91
CA PRO A 59 -20.99 -6.63 -5.09
C PRO A 59 -19.65 -7.31 -4.88
N LYS A 60 -19.71 -8.56 -4.44
CA LYS A 60 -18.57 -9.46 -4.41
C LYS A 60 -17.91 -9.58 -5.79
N GLY A 61 -16.58 -9.51 -5.80
CA GLY A 61 -15.76 -9.58 -7.01
C GLY A 61 -15.60 -8.25 -7.72
N ASP A 62 -16.20 -7.15 -7.22
CA ASP A 62 -15.98 -5.81 -7.76
C ASP A 62 -14.80 -5.09 -7.11
N TYR A 63 -14.21 -4.18 -7.89
CA TYR A 63 -13.11 -3.33 -7.46
C TYR A 63 -13.64 -2.22 -6.55
N VAL A 64 -13.06 -2.12 -5.36
CA VAL A 64 -13.21 -0.96 -4.48
C VAL A 64 -12.20 0.12 -4.82
N SER A 65 -11.00 -0.27 -5.27
CA SER A 65 -9.97 0.61 -5.84
C SER A 65 -9.15 -0.19 -6.83
N PHE A 66 -8.82 0.38 -7.98
CA PHE A 66 -8.13 -0.32 -9.05
C PHE A 66 -6.79 0.33 -9.36
N ARG A 67 -5.72 -0.49 -9.40
CA ARG A 67 -4.37 -0.14 -9.84
C ARG A 67 -3.83 1.19 -9.32
N GLU A 68 -4.02 1.45 -8.02
CA GLU A 68 -3.41 2.59 -7.35
C GLU A 68 -1.89 2.49 -7.43
N LYS A 69 -1.25 3.46 -8.09
CA LYS A 69 0.21 3.59 -8.12
C LYS A 69 0.73 4.09 -6.78
N PRO A 70 1.88 3.60 -6.29
CA PRO A 70 2.50 4.18 -5.11
C PRO A 70 2.92 5.62 -5.39
N PHE A 71 2.74 6.52 -4.41
CA PHE A 71 3.37 7.84 -4.43
C PHE A 71 4.89 7.70 -4.50
N VAL A 72 5.46 6.80 -3.70
CA VAL A 72 6.85 6.38 -3.79
C VAL A 72 6.97 4.90 -3.43
N ALA A 73 7.97 4.23 -4.01
CA ALA A 73 8.29 2.84 -3.71
C ALA A 73 9.78 2.55 -3.80
N THR A 74 10.26 1.58 -3.01
CA THR A 74 11.66 1.12 -3.03
C THR A 74 11.82 -0.36 -2.67
N VAL A 75 12.84 -0.99 -3.23
CA VAL A 75 13.33 -2.32 -2.79
C VAL A 75 13.95 -2.18 -1.39
N ASN A 76 13.78 -3.18 -0.53
CA ASN A 76 14.37 -3.23 0.80
C ASN A 76 15.90 -3.11 0.71
N PHE A 77 16.50 -2.40 1.66
CA PHE A 77 17.96 -2.30 1.73
C PHE A 77 18.56 -3.68 2.02
N LYS A 78 19.50 -4.15 1.18
CA LYS A 78 20.13 -5.47 1.28
C LYS A 78 19.14 -6.63 1.21
N ASP A 79 18.08 -6.47 0.41
CA ASP A 79 17.20 -7.58 0.08
C ASP A 79 17.99 -8.74 -0.54
N PRO A 80 17.69 -10.01 -0.20
CA PRO A 80 18.38 -11.17 -0.78
C PRO A 80 18.33 -11.24 -2.30
N PHE A 81 17.33 -10.60 -2.92
CA PHE A 81 17.13 -10.56 -4.37
C PHE A 81 17.38 -9.16 -4.95
N GLU A 82 18.07 -8.26 -4.23
CA GLU A 82 18.24 -6.86 -4.66
C GLU A 82 18.87 -6.72 -6.07
N LYS A 83 19.66 -7.70 -6.52
CA LYS A 83 20.32 -7.67 -7.82
C LYS A 83 19.45 -8.22 -8.95
N GLU A 84 18.48 -9.05 -8.62
CA GLU A 84 17.54 -9.72 -9.51
C GLU A 84 16.21 -8.95 -9.60
N ILE A 85 16.09 -7.80 -8.94
CA ILE A 85 14.87 -6.98 -8.91
C ILE A 85 15.15 -5.61 -9.52
N CYS A 86 14.31 -5.25 -10.50
CA CYS A 86 14.41 -3.93 -11.11
C CYS A 86 13.97 -2.88 -10.09
N HIS A 87 14.84 -1.94 -9.76
CA HIS A 87 14.57 -0.89 -8.77
C HIS A 87 13.59 0.19 -9.26
N ARG A 88 13.23 0.14 -10.55
CA ARG A 88 12.22 1.02 -11.17
C ARG A 88 10.86 0.34 -11.29
N CYS A 89 10.80 -0.84 -11.91
CA CYS A 89 9.54 -1.54 -12.21
C CYS A 89 9.30 -2.78 -11.35
N PHE A 90 10.16 -3.11 -10.38
CA PHE A 90 10.01 -4.22 -9.43
C PHE A 90 9.87 -5.64 -10.02
N ILE A 91 9.96 -5.77 -11.35
CA ILE A 91 10.02 -7.07 -12.02
C ILE A 91 11.27 -7.82 -11.56
N TYR A 92 11.08 -9.09 -11.21
CA TYR A 92 12.15 -10.06 -11.00
C TYR A 92 12.68 -10.55 -12.36
N PHE A 93 14.00 -10.54 -12.55
CA PHE A 93 14.65 -10.92 -13.80
C PHE A 93 15.86 -11.84 -13.56
N ASP A 94 16.15 -12.73 -14.52
CA ASP A 94 17.33 -13.61 -14.44
C ASP A 94 18.59 -12.81 -14.78
N ASN A 95 19.55 -12.81 -13.86
CA ASN A 95 20.79 -12.03 -13.93
C ASN A 95 21.86 -12.65 -14.84
N LYS A 96 21.57 -13.81 -15.46
CA LYS A 96 22.54 -14.55 -16.26
C LYS A 96 22.93 -13.89 -17.59
N ASP A 97 22.04 -13.07 -18.16
CA ASP A 97 22.27 -12.46 -19.49
C ASP A 97 22.51 -10.94 -19.44
N SER A 98 22.25 -10.28 -18.31
CA SER A 98 22.44 -8.84 -18.14
C SER A 98 23.73 -8.54 -17.38
N HIS A 99 24.82 -8.33 -18.14
CA HIS A 99 26.08 -7.78 -17.67
C HIS A 99 25.89 -6.50 -16.81
N ASP A 100 26.96 -6.08 -16.13
CA ASP A 100 27.12 -4.82 -15.36
C ASP A 100 26.53 -3.53 -15.99
N SER A 101 26.11 -3.55 -17.26
CA SER A 101 25.56 -2.45 -18.06
C SER A 101 24.24 -1.86 -17.52
N CYS A 102 23.36 -2.68 -16.94
CA CYS A 102 22.05 -2.24 -16.43
C CYS A 102 22.05 -2.02 -14.90
N SER A 103 23.18 -1.63 -14.32
CA SER A 103 23.28 -1.25 -12.90
C SER A 103 24.02 0.09 -12.74
N CYS A 104 23.76 0.79 -11.64
CA CYS A 104 24.49 2.03 -11.36
C CYS A 104 25.87 1.74 -10.76
N GLN A 105 26.93 2.04 -11.52
CA GLN A 105 28.32 1.85 -11.11
C GLN A 105 28.79 2.84 -10.03
N GLN A 106 28.09 3.97 -9.86
CA GLN A 106 28.46 5.01 -8.88
C GLN A 106 28.00 4.66 -7.46
N CYS A 107 26.72 4.29 -7.30
CA CYS A 107 26.15 3.98 -5.99
C CYS A 107 26.18 2.47 -5.67
N LYS A 108 26.32 1.60 -6.68
CA LYS A 108 26.34 0.13 -6.54
C LYS A 108 25.14 -0.45 -5.77
N SER A 109 24.03 0.27 -5.77
CA SER A 109 22.86 -0.01 -4.93
C SER A 109 21.55 -0.06 -5.72
N VAL A 110 21.59 0.05 -7.04
CA VAL A 110 20.41 0.12 -7.91
C VAL A 110 20.67 -0.69 -9.18
N PHE A 111 19.72 -1.57 -9.50
CA PHE A 111 19.76 -2.54 -10.59
C PHE A 111 18.50 -2.41 -11.44
N TYR A 112 18.61 -2.62 -12.76
CA TYR A 112 17.52 -2.47 -13.72
C TYR A 112 17.43 -3.72 -14.61
N CYS A 113 16.21 -4.08 -15.01
CA CYS A 113 15.99 -5.19 -15.93
C CYS A 113 16.31 -4.87 -17.40
N SER A 114 16.43 -3.59 -17.76
CA SER A 114 16.70 -3.13 -19.13
C SER A 114 17.27 -1.71 -19.16
N GLU A 115 17.93 -1.34 -20.25
CA GLU A 115 18.42 0.04 -20.46
C GLU A 115 17.25 1.04 -20.47
N GLN A 116 16.09 0.65 -21.00
CA GLN A 116 14.88 1.48 -20.96
C GLN A 116 14.45 1.82 -19.52
N CYS A 117 14.47 0.85 -18.59
CA CYS A 117 14.15 1.13 -17.19
C CYS A 117 15.19 2.06 -16.52
N LYS A 118 16.45 1.92 -16.92
CA LYS A 118 17.55 2.77 -16.43
C LYS A 118 17.41 4.21 -16.95
N GLU A 119 17.16 4.39 -18.25
CA GLU A 119 16.90 5.69 -18.87
C GLU A 119 15.68 6.38 -18.23
N HIS A 120 14.57 5.66 -18.03
CA HIS A 120 13.37 6.18 -17.38
C HIS A 120 13.57 6.59 -15.91
N ASP A 121 14.51 5.95 -15.19
CA ASP A 121 14.83 6.32 -13.81
C ASP A 121 15.98 7.33 -13.71
N GLN A 122 16.67 7.66 -14.80
CA GLN A 122 17.95 8.37 -14.76
C GLN A 122 17.87 9.71 -14.01
N TYR A 123 16.84 10.52 -14.26
CA TYR A 123 16.68 11.83 -13.61
C TYR A 123 16.42 11.70 -12.10
N SER A 124 15.44 10.89 -11.71
CA SER A 124 15.13 10.61 -10.30
C SER A 124 16.32 9.96 -9.59
N HIS A 125 17.00 9.03 -10.25
CA HIS A 125 18.19 8.36 -9.73
C HIS A 125 19.34 9.34 -9.49
N ASN A 126 19.64 10.22 -10.45
CA ASN A 126 20.74 11.19 -10.33
C ASN A 126 20.61 12.05 -9.07
N LEU A 127 19.40 12.48 -8.73
CA LEU A 127 19.11 13.30 -7.54
C LEU A 127 19.36 12.55 -6.20
N GLN A 128 19.32 11.22 -6.20
CA GLN A 128 19.52 10.40 -4.99
C GLN A 128 20.80 9.54 -5.01
N CYS A 129 21.51 9.46 -6.14
CA CYS A 129 22.64 8.55 -6.34
C CYS A 129 23.76 8.77 -5.30
N GLY A 130 24.11 10.04 -5.05
CA GLY A 130 25.12 10.41 -4.06
C GLY A 130 24.74 10.02 -2.63
N PHE A 131 23.45 10.12 -2.27
CA PHE A 131 22.93 9.65 -1.00
C PHE A 131 23.01 8.12 -0.89
N LEU A 132 22.54 7.39 -1.91
CA LEU A 132 22.57 5.92 -1.92
C LEU A 132 24.00 5.38 -1.76
N LYS A 133 24.98 6.00 -2.43
CA LYS A 133 26.40 5.66 -2.28
C LYS A 133 26.88 5.77 -0.83
N LYS A 134 26.51 6.85 -0.14
CA LYS A 134 26.87 7.07 1.29
C LYS A 134 26.12 6.11 2.21
N LEU A 135 24.85 5.81 1.91
CA LEU A 135 24.01 4.92 2.70
C LEU A 135 24.55 3.48 2.72
N LEU A 136 25.14 3.03 1.61
CA LEU A 136 25.70 1.68 1.48
C LEU A 136 26.72 1.35 2.59
N SER A 137 27.57 2.32 2.98
CA SER A 137 28.60 2.14 4.01
C SER A 137 28.19 2.61 5.41
N ALA A 138 26.96 3.09 5.60
CA ALA A 138 26.51 3.62 6.88
C ALA A 138 26.16 2.49 7.88
N SER A 139 27.13 1.99 8.65
CA SER A 139 26.90 0.89 9.61
C SER A 139 26.06 1.27 10.83
N LEU A 140 25.83 2.57 11.07
CA LEU A 140 25.04 3.07 12.20
C LEU A 140 23.57 2.64 12.17
N PHE A 141 23.04 2.36 10.98
CA PHE A 141 21.61 2.10 10.78
C PHE A 141 21.39 0.63 10.39
N ASP A 142 20.34 0.03 10.97
CA ASP A 142 19.83 -1.27 10.52
C ASP A 142 19.20 -1.18 9.12
N HIS A 143 18.82 -2.33 8.56
CA HIS A 143 18.26 -2.39 7.21
C HIS A 143 16.87 -1.73 7.10
N GLU A 144 16.07 -1.76 8.17
CA GLU A 144 14.75 -1.14 8.20
C GLU A 144 14.84 0.38 8.12
N ILE A 145 15.65 1.00 8.98
CA ILE A 145 15.91 2.45 8.94
C ILE A 145 16.53 2.86 7.61
N LYS A 146 17.42 2.06 7.02
CA LYS A 146 17.97 2.38 5.69
C LYS A 146 16.90 2.34 4.60
N THR A 147 16.00 1.37 4.62
CA THR A 147 14.84 1.34 3.70
C THR A 147 13.94 2.56 3.91
N LEU A 148 13.67 2.92 5.16
CA LEU A 148 12.92 4.13 5.51
C LEU A 148 13.59 5.41 4.97
N MET A 149 14.92 5.52 5.09
CA MET A 149 15.67 6.65 4.54
C MET A 149 15.63 6.70 3.01
N LYS A 150 15.66 5.54 2.32
CA LYS A 150 15.44 5.47 0.86
C LYS A 150 14.05 6.00 0.48
N MET A 151 13.01 5.62 1.22
CA MET A 151 11.64 6.11 1.01
C MET A 151 11.54 7.62 1.20
N ILE A 152 12.12 8.16 2.28
CA ILE A 152 12.13 9.60 2.55
C ILE A 152 12.82 10.39 1.44
N VAL A 153 14.01 9.96 0.99
CA VAL A 153 14.72 10.65 -0.10
C VAL A 153 13.92 10.56 -1.41
N LYS A 154 13.27 9.42 -1.69
CA LYS A 154 12.36 9.30 -2.82
C LYS A 154 11.17 10.25 -2.74
N ILE A 155 10.61 10.51 -1.55
CA ILE A 155 9.53 11.50 -1.37
C ILE A 155 10.00 12.89 -1.77
N LEU A 156 11.20 13.29 -1.34
CA LEU A 156 11.78 14.60 -1.71
C LEU A 156 11.98 14.71 -3.22
N VAL A 157 12.53 13.65 -3.84
CA VAL A 157 12.75 13.59 -5.29
C VAL A 157 11.43 13.61 -6.07
N GLN A 158 10.44 12.84 -5.65
CA GLN A 158 9.14 12.79 -6.31
C GLN A 158 8.43 14.14 -6.26
N ASN A 159 8.39 14.77 -5.08
CA ASN A 159 7.81 16.10 -4.91
C ASN A 159 8.47 17.14 -5.83
N HIS A 160 9.80 17.08 -5.99
CA HIS A 160 10.53 17.95 -6.90
C HIS A 160 10.18 17.71 -8.38
N ILE A 161 10.00 16.46 -8.79
CA ILE A 161 9.60 16.09 -10.15
C ILE A 161 8.17 16.58 -10.44
N ASP A 162 7.27 16.44 -9.48
CA ASP A 162 5.88 16.91 -9.60
C ASP A 162 5.84 18.45 -9.74
N ASP A 163 6.62 19.17 -8.93
CA ASP A 163 6.71 20.64 -8.94
C ASP A 163 7.24 21.20 -10.29
N ILE A 164 8.23 20.51 -10.90
CA ILE A 164 8.70 20.83 -12.26
C ILE A 164 7.60 20.58 -13.30
N SER A 165 6.89 19.46 -13.17
CA SER A 165 5.86 19.05 -14.14
C SER A 165 4.69 20.03 -14.15
N ASP A 166 4.26 20.48 -12.96
CA ASP A 166 3.21 21.50 -12.80
C ASP A 166 3.64 22.87 -13.37
N SER A 167 4.90 23.26 -13.13
CA SER A 167 5.44 24.53 -13.67
C SER A 167 5.48 24.56 -15.20
N ASN A 168 5.83 23.43 -15.84
CA ASN A 168 5.87 23.32 -17.30
C ASN A 168 4.47 23.32 -17.93
N ASN A 169 3.47 22.70 -17.29
CA ASN A 169 2.09 22.65 -17.79
C ASN A 169 1.41 24.03 -17.73
N ASN A 170 1.67 24.82 -16.68
CA ASN A 170 1.13 26.17 -16.54
C ASN A 170 1.63 27.15 -17.62
N ASN A 171 2.80 26.90 -18.20
CA ASN A 171 3.35 27.74 -19.28
C ASN A 171 2.74 27.42 -20.66
N ASN A 172 2.06 26.27 -20.83
CA ASN A 172 1.64 25.76 -22.14
C ASN A 172 0.11 25.64 -22.33
N SER A 173 -0.73 25.95 -21.33
CA SER A 173 -2.20 25.87 -21.52
C SER A 173 -3.04 26.77 -20.61
N SER A 174 -3.96 27.51 -21.24
CA SER A 174 -5.07 28.25 -20.64
C SER A 174 -6.32 27.36 -20.56
N SER A 175 -6.28 26.32 -19.73
CA SER A 175 -7.48 25.54 -19.36
C SER A 175 -7.22 24.80 -18.03
N PRO A 176 -8.13 24.88 -17.04
CA PRO A 176 -7.98 24.15 -15.79
C PRO A 176 -8.31 22.68 -16.05
N LEU A 177 -7.34 21.90 -16.53
CA LEU A 177 -7.43 20.45 -16.38
C LEU A 177 -7.36 20.17 -14.87
N ASN A 178 -8.40 19.54 -14.34
CA ASN A 178 -8.42 19.02 -12.97
C ASN A 178 -7.17 18.13 -12.77
N SER A 179 -6.11 18.67 -12.16
CA SER A 179 -4.92 17.89 -11.85
C SER A 179 -5.31 16.87 -10.79
N THR A 180 -5.53 15.63 -11.24
CA THR A 180 -5.86 14.44 -10.44
C THR A 180 -4.63 13.87 -9.72
N THR A 181 -3.49 14.56 -9.78
CA THR A 181 -2.22 14.10 -9.23
C THR A 181 -2.20 14.20 -7.71
N LEU A 182 -1.85 13.09 -7.04
CA LEU A 182 -1.61 13.04 -5.60
C LEU A 182 -0.38 13.89 -5.25
N LEU A 183 -0.50 14.82 -4.30
CA LEU A 183 0.58 15.75 -3.94
C LEU A 183 1.18 15.43 -2.56
N LEU A 184 2.40 15.91 -2.30
CA LEU A 184 3.07 15.73 -1.00
C LEU A 184 2.21 16.20 0.20
N LYS A 185 1.47 17.30 0.05
CA LYS A 185 0.57 17.82 1.10
C LYS A 185 -0.50 16.81 1.53
N ASP A 186 -0.73 15.78 0.71
CA ASP A 186 -1.75 14.75 0.90
C ASP A 186 -1.19 13.61 1.71
N ILE A 187 0.07 13.28 1.47
CA ILE A 187 0.84 12.37 2.31
C ILE A 187 0.86 12.85 3.76
N PHE A 188 1.02 14.15 4.00
CA PHE A 188 0.94 14.73 5.36
C PHE A 188 -0.45 14.62 6.00
N LYS A 189 -1.51 14.25 5.26
CA LYS A 189 -2.83 13.97 5.84
C LYS A 189 -2.96 12.53 6.35
N LEU A 190 -1.99 11.66 6.07
CA LEU A 190 -1.99 10.29 6.57
C LEU A 190 -1.64 10.25 8.06
N VAL A 191 -2.06 9.18 8.75
CA VAL A 191 -1.89 9.07 10.20
C VAL A 191 -0.41 8.91 10.54
N SER A 192 0.14 9.83 11.33
CA SER A 192 1.54 9.74 11.76
C SER A 192 1.71 9.02 13.11
N ASN A 193 0.73 9.06 14.01
CA ASN A 193 0.87 8.60 15.41
C ASN A 193 2.15 9.08 16.10
N LYS A 194 2.69 10.24 15.69
CA LYS A 194 3.99 10.75 16.13
C LYS A 194 4.12 10.84 17.66
N ASP A 195 3.02 11.16 18.34
CA ASP A 195 2.89 11.25 19.79
C ASP A 195 2.94 9.89 20.52
N ARG A 196 2.79 8.78 19.79
CA ARG A 196 2.78 7.41 20.34
C ARG A 196 4.10 6.67 20.18
N PHE A 197 5.00 7.17 19.32
CA PHE A 197 6.33 6.60 19.17
C PHE A 197 7.17 6.79 20.43
N THR A 198 8.02 5.80 20.73
CA THR A 198 8.93 5.90 21.88
C THR A 198 10.00 6.97 21.62
N SER A 199 10.49 7.59 22.70
CA SER A 199 11.59 8.57 22.60
C SER A 199 12.85 7.98 21.94
N GLN A 200 13.08 6.67 22.12
CA GLN A 200 14.17 5.97 21.44
C GLN A 200 13.97 5.95 19.92
N ARG A 201 12.77 5.56 19.45
CA ARG A 201 12.47 5.49 18.01
C ARG A 201 12.52 6.87 17.36
N ILE A 202 11.98 7.90 18.03
CA ILE A 202 12.14 9.29 17.59
C ILE A 202 13.62 9.70 17.53
N GLY A 203 14.43 9.29 18.51
CA GLY A 203 15.87 9.50 18.49
C GLY A 203 16.58 8.89 17.28
N ASP A 204 16.14 7.72 16.83
CA ASP A 204 16.67 7.09 15.61
C ASP A 204 16.25 7.84 14.34
N PHE A 205 15.02 8.36 14.29
CA PHE A 205 14.57 9.25 13.20
C PHE A 205 15.39 10.54 13.13
N VAL A 206 15.74 11.14 14.28
CA VAL A 206 16.62 12.31 14.31
C VAL A 206 18.01 11.98 13.74
N LYS A 207 18.59 10.82 14.09
CA LYS A 207 19.88 10.38 13.52
C LYS A 207 19.77 10.15 12.01
N ALA A 208 18.70 9.50 11.56
CA ALA A 208 18.43 9.25 10.15
C ALA A 208 18.27 10.56 9.36
N PHE A 209 17.51 11.52 9.90
CA PHE A 209 17.37 12.86 9.33
C PHE A 209 18.72 13.57 9.19
N ARG A 210 19.55 13.61 10.25
CA ARG A 210 20.88 14.23 10.20
C ARG A 210 21.79 13.59 9.15
N PHE A 211 21.68 12.29 8.97
CA PHE A 211 22.42 11.60 7.91
C PHE A 211 21.92 12.00 6.52
N ILE A 212 20.61 12.04 6.30
CA ILE A 212 20.01 12.48 5.02
C ILE A 212 20.43 13.92 4.73
N GLU A 213 20.29 14.81 5.71
CA GLU A 213 20.65 16.23 5.62
C GLU A 213 22.11 16.39 5.15
N LYS A 214 23.06 15.79 5.86
CA LYS A 214 24.48 15.85 5.49
C LYS A 214 24.79 15.16 4.16
N SER A 215 24.08 14.08 3.84
CA SER A 215 24.36 13.26 2.66
C SER A 215 23.83 13.89 1.37
N CYS A 216 22.66 14.53 1.43
CA CYS A 216 22.01 15.20 0.31
C CYS A 216 22.43 16.67 0.17
N PHE A 217 22.64 17.38 1.29
CA PHE A 217 22.76 18.86 1.29
C PHE A 217 24.07 19.40 1.89
N GLY A 218 24.94 18.54 2.43
CA GLY A 218 26.13 18.95 3.20
C GLY A 218 27.20 19.79 2.47
N GLY A 219 27.03 20.10 1.17
CA GLY A 219 27.89 21.00 0.39
C GLY A 219 27.19 22.24 -0.20
N LEU A 220 25.87 22.33 -0.10
CA LEU A 220 25.04 23.40 -0.65
C LEU A 220 24.00 23.75 0.43
N GLN A 221 24.34 24.71 1.28
CA GLN A 221 23.57 25.01 2.50
C GLN A 221 22.27 25.79 2.20
N GLN A 222 22.13 26.31 0.97
CA GLN A 222 21.00 27.13 0.48
C GLN A 222 20.82 26.81 -1.03
N ASP A 223 19.59 26.90 -1.54
CA ASP A 223 19.22 26.72 -2.98
C ASP A 223 19.30 25.31 -3.60
N HIS A 224 19.29 24.24 -2.81
CA HIS A 224 19.15 22.88 -3.39
C HIS A 224 17.73 22.66 -3.98
N PRO A 225 17.58 22.10 -5.19
CA PRO A 225 16.26 21.93 -5.82
C PRO A 225 15.25 21.16 -4.97
N LEU A 226 15.69 20.10 -4.29
CA LEU A 226 14.85 19.30 -3.38
C LEU A 226 14.38 20.07 -2.14
N LEU A 227 15.17 21.04 -1.63
CA LEU A 227 14.75 21.86 -0.49
C LEU A 227 13.74 22.92 -0.93
N LYS A 228 14.01 23.54 -2.08
CA LYS A 228 13.15 24.57 -2.68
C LYS A 228 11.74 24.04 -2.96
N SER A 229 11.62 22.91 -3.65
CA SER A 229 10.31 22.27 -3.93
C SER A 229 9.61 21.78 -2.66
N PHE A 230 10.36 21.46 -1.60
CA PHE A 230 9.81 21.11 -0.30
C PHE A 230 9.40 22.35 0.54
N GLY A 231 9.61 23.56 0.02
CA GLY A 231 9.28 24.82 0.70
C GLY A 231 10.18 25.13 1.89
N VAL A 232 11.43 24.66 1.88
CA VAL A 232 12.41 24.86 2.96
C VAL A 232 13.62 25.61 2.43
N VAL A 233 14.04 26.65 3.14
CA VAL A 233 15.22 27.48 2.77
C VAL A 233 16.53 26.89 3.33
N ASP A 234 16.49 26.39 4.56
CA ASP A 234 17.66 25.90 5.30
C ASP A 234 17.48 24.42 5.69
N SER A 235 18.41 23.57 5.24
CA SER A 235 18.45 22.14 5.55
C SER A 235 18.63 21.86 7.05
N LYS A 236 19.11 22.82 7.83
CA LYS A 236 19.32 22.71 9.28
C LYS A 236 18.15 23.27 10.10
N SER A 237 17.11 23.78 9.43
CA SER A 237 15.94 24.33 10.12
C SER A 237 15.20 23.26 10.94
N LEU A 238 14.69 23.67 12.11
CA LEU A 238 13.87 22.80 12.95
C LEU A 238 12.56 22.42 12.25
N GLU A 239 12.04 23.29 11.38
CA GLU A 239 10.86 23.01 10.56
C GLU A 239 11.09 21.80 9.65
N PHE A 240 12.21 21.78 8.91
CA PHE A 240 12.52 20.67 8.03
C PHE A 240 12.74 19.37 8.80
N GLN A 241 13.47 19.44 9.92
CA GLN A 241 13.63 18.29 10.80
C GLN A 241 12.28 17.73 11.27
N ASN A 242 11.36 18.60 11.71
CA ASN A 242 10.05 18.18 12.21
C ASN A 242 9.18 17.53 11.14
N LYS A 243 9.17 18.09 9.92
CA LYS A 243 8.47 17.53 8.75
C LYS A 243 9.06 16.17 8.35
N MET A 244 10.38 16.03 8.36
CA MET A 244 11.06 14.78 8.00
C MET A 244 10.79 13.66 9.03
N ILE A 245 10.81 13.98 10.33
CA ILE A 245 10.44 13.03 11.39
C ILE A 245 8.97 12.64 11.27
N GLU A 246 8.08 13.60 10.97
CA GLU A 246 6.66 13.31 10.74
C GLU A 246 6.46 12.37 9.54
N LEU A 247 7.15 12.61 8.42
CA LEU A 247 7.13 11.69 7.27
C LEU A 247 7.63 10.29 7.62
N MET A 248 8.66 10.16 8.47
CA MET A 248 9.13 8.86 8.94
C MET A 248 8.06 8.13 9.78
N CYS A 249 7.36 8.86 10.65
CA CYS A 249 6.25 8.32 11.43
C CYS A 249 5.08 7.89 10.52
N ILE A 250 4.75 8.71 9.50
CA ILE A 250 3.75 8.39 8.48
C ILE A 250 4.15 7.11 7.73
N LEU A 251 5.39 7.00 7.28
CA LEU A 251 5.85 5.82 6.55
C LEU A 251 5.75 4.56 7.41
N GLU A 252 6.10 4.58 8.70
CA GLU A 252 5.96 3.39 9.54
C GLU A 252 4.51 2.98 9.80
N CYS A 253 3.57 3.94 9.80
CA CYS A 253 2.15 3.65 10.00
C CYS A 253 1.41 3.28 8.70
N ASN A 254 1.93 3.69 7.53
CA ASN A 254 1.15 3.68 6.27
C ASN A 254 1.88 3.04 5.08
N ALA A 255 3.18 2.72 5.18
CA ALA A 255 3.86 2.04 4.09
C ALA A 255 3.39 0.60 3.99
N HIS A 256 3.20 0.13 2.77
CA HIS A 256 2.77 -1.21 2.45
C HIS A 256 3.91 -2.02 1.87
N GLU A 257 3.91 -3.30 2.17
CA GLU A 257 4.79 -4.28 1.52
C GLU A 257 4.57 -4.31 0.00
N ILE A 258 5.68 -4.35 -0.74
CA ILE A 258 5.76 -4.79 -2.13
C ILE A 258 6.37 -6.19 -2.11
N GLY A 259 5.65 -7.18 -2.64
CA GLY A 259 6.10 -8.56 -2.61
C GLY A 259 5.95 -9.29 -3.94
N ILE A 260 6.93 -10.14 -4.26
CA ILE A 260 7.00 -10.98 -5.47
C ILE A 260 6.76 -12.45 -5.12
N THR A 261 6.27 -13.21 -6.09
CA THR A 261 6.18 -14.67 -6.03
C THR A 261 7.26 -15.26 -6.92
N ILE A 262 8.28 -15.89 -6.32
CA ILE A 262 9.46 -16.43 -7.00
C ILE A 262 9.34 -17.96 -7.10
N PRO A 263 9.77 -18.61 -8.19
CA PRO A 263 9.90 -20.06 -8.23
C PRO A 263 10.83 -20.58 -7.12
N SER A 264 10.44 -21.63 -6.43
CA SER A 264 11.29 -22.35 -5.47
C SER A 264 12.27 -23.23 -6.23
N ASN A 265 13.53 -23.27 -5.79
CA ASN A 265 14.62 -24.07 -6.39
C ASN A 265 14.45 -25.61 -6.20
N THR A 266 13.27 -26.08 -5.81
CA THR A 266 12.98 -27.51 -5.65
C THR A 266 12.45 -28.08 -6.97
N ASN A 267 12.71 -29.36 -7.28
CA ASN A 267 12.17 -30.08 -8.45
C ASN A 267 10.62 -30.22 -8.46
N THR A 268 9.93 -29.39 -7.69
CA THR A 268 8.49 -29.28 -7.57
C THR A 268 8.10 -27.89 -8.06
N CYS A 269 7.04 -27.77 -8.89
CA CYS A 269 6.43 -26.49 -9.30
C CYS A 269 5.84 -25.75 -8.07
N SER A 270 6.71 -25.24 -7.22
CA SER A 270 6.39 -24.54 -5.99
C SER A 270 6.93 -23.13 -6.10
N TYR A 271 6.16 -22.18 -5.58
CA TYR A 271 6.49 -20.76 -5.63
C TYR A 271 6.47 -20.21 -4.20
N ARG A 272 7.37 -19.27 -3.90
CA ARG A 272 7.51 -18.64 -2.59
C ARG A 272 7.24 -17.13 -2.70
N TYR A 273 6.33 -16.64 -1.87
CA TYR A 273 6.10 -15.21 -1.70
C TYR A 273 7.22 -14.57 -0.89
N CYS A 274 7.70 -13.41 -1.35
CA CYS A 274 8.81 -12.67 -0.76
C CYS A 274 8.47 -11.19 -0.66
N SER A 275 8.50 -10.63 0.54
CA SER A 275 8.53 -9.19 0.79
C SER A 275 9.84 -8.61 0.29
N ILE A 276 9.81 -7.82 -0.79
CA ILE A 276 11.03 -7.29 -1.43
C ILE A 276 11.17 -5.78 -1.33
N GLY A 277 10.13 -5.09 -0.90
CA GLY A 277 10.15 -3.63 -0.85
C GLY A 277 9.00 -3.05 -0.06
N ALA A 278 8.94 -1.73 -0.08
CA ALA A 278 7.87 -0.95 0.52
C ALA A 278 7.41 0.16 -0.45
N GLY A 279 6.12 0.47 -0.41
CA GLY A 279 5.51 1.58 -1.14
C GLY A 279 4.51 2.34 -0.29
N LEU A 280 4.28 3.61 -0.62
CA LEU A 280 3.31 4.47 0.05
C LEU A 280 2.14 4.76 -0.89
N TYR A 281 0.92 4.43 -0.45
CA TYR A 281 -0.30 4.45 -1.26
C TYR A 281 -1.36 5.21 -0.48
N TYR A 282 -1.79 6.38 -0.96
CA TYR A 282 -2.69 7.24 -0.18
C TYR A 282 -4.05 6.56 0.05
N THR A 283 -4.72 6.11 -1.01
CA THR A 283 -6.05 5.51 -0.95
C THR A 283 -6.01 4.20 -0.16
N SER A 284 -5.04 3.33 -0.43
CA SER A 284 -4.87 2.09 0.30
C SER A 284 -4.67 2.29 1.82
N SER A 285 -4.04 3.40 2.23
CA SER A 285 -3.81 3.72 3.64
C SER A 285 -5.01 4.36 4.35
N LEU A 286 -6.11 4.63 3.65
CA LEU A 286 -7.37 5.09 4.27
C LEU A 286 -8.20 3.93 4.83
N PHE A 287 -8.07 2.72 4.28
CA PHE A 287 -8.86 1.57 4.72
C PHE A 287 -8.36 1.04 6.05
N ASN A 288 -9.27 0.85 6.99
CA ASN A 288 -8.94 0.36 8.33
C ASN A 288 -8.69 -1.15 8.37
N HIS A 289 -8.12 -1.59 9.49
CA HIS A 289 -7.90 -3.00 9.75
C HIS A 289 -9.15 -3.74 10.22
N SER A 290 -9.38 -4.93 9.69
CA SER A 290 -10.18 -5.97 10.34
C SER A 290 -9.46 -7.33 10.27
N CYS A 291 -9.58 -8.16 11.31
CA CYS A 291 -9.12 -9.56 11.24
C CYS A 291 -10.08 -10.45 10.41
N GLN A 292 -11.28 -9.94 10.14
CA GLN A 292 -12.25 -10.49 9.18
C GLN A 292 -12.58 -9.37 8.19
N PRO A 293 -11.69 -9.09 7.24
CA PRO A 293 -11.90 -8.01 6.27
C PRO A 293 -13.09 -8.27 5.34
N ASN A 294 -13.42 -7.27 4.53
CA ASN A 294 -14.39 -7.40 3.44
C ASN A 294 -13.79 -7.11 2.06
N ILE A 295 -12.58 -6.56 2.02
CA ILE A 295 -11.77 -6.40 0.81
C ILE A 295 -10.42 -7.11 0.92
N SER A 296 -9.91 -7.54 -0.23
CA SER A 296 -8.60 -8.16 -0.40
C SER A 296 -7.68 -7.18 -1.10
N LYS A 297 -6.45 -7.04 -0.61
CA LYS A 297 -5.40 -6.27 -1.27
C LYS A 297 -4.66 -7.18 -2.25
N ILE A 298 -4.54 -6.73 -3.49
CA ILE A 298 -3.79 -7.37 -4.55
C ILE A 298 -2.63 -6.44 -4.92
N ILE A 299 -1.43 -7.01 -4.96
CA ILE A 299 -0.26 -6.34 -5.53
C ILE A 299 -0.19 -6.79 -6.98
N GLU A 300 -0.50 -5.87 -7.89
CA GLU A 300 -0.52 -6.09 -9.32
C GLU A 300 0.88 -6.53 -9.80
N PRO A 301 0.96 -7.54 -10.67
CA PRO A 301 2.23 -7.95 -11.26
C PRO A 301 2.42 -7.42 -12.70
N GLY A 302 3.50 -7.83 -13.35
CA GLY A 302 3.76 -7.50 -14.76
C GLY A 302 4.07 -6.02 -15.00
N GLN A 303 3.42 -5.39 -16.00
CA GLN A 303 3.68 -3.98 -16.35
C GLN A 303 3.15 -2.99 -15.29
N SER A 304 2.15 -3.40 -14.51
CA SER A 304 1.56 -2.62 -13.42
C SER A 304 2.20 -2.97 -12.06
N TYR A 305 3.42 -3.51 -12.07
CA TYR A 305 4.02 -4.10 -10.89
C TYR A 305 4.02 -3.14 -9.69
N GLY A 306 3.52 -3.63 -8.56
CA GLY A 306 3.51 -2.84 -7.32
C GLY A 306 2.34 -1.88 -7.24
N ASN A 307 1.43 -1.83 -8.21
CA ASN A 307 0.16 -1.12 -8.01
C ASN A 307 -0.73 -1.91 -7.05
N HIS A 308 -1.57 -1.21 -6.30
CA HIS A 308 -2.56 -1.83 -5.43
C HIS A 308 -3.94 -1.86 -6.06
N THR A 309 -4.55 -3.03 -6.03
CA THR A 309 -5.97 -3.22 -6.33
C THR A 309 -6.66 -3.75 -5.09
N MET A 310 -7.74 -3.09 -4.68
CA MET A 310 -8.60 -3.49 -3.56
C MET A 310 -9.88 -4.09 -4.13
N LEU A 311 -10.13 -5.36 -3.82
CA LEU A 311 -11.26 -6.11 -4.37
C LEU A 311 -12.20 -6.59 -3.26
N ALA A 312 -13.50 -6.39 -3.42
CA ALA A 312 -14.50 -6.91 -2.51
C ALA A 312 -14.55 -8.45 -2.64
N PHE A 313 -14.28 -9.18 -1.55
CA PHE A 313 -14.36 -10.65 -1.58
C PHE A 313 -15.66 -11.22 -0.97
N LYS A 314 -16.51 -10.33 -0.47
CA LYS A 314 -17.93 -10.55 -0.13
C LYS A 314 -18.72 -9.29 -0.52
N ASP A 315 -20.04 -9.39 -0.55
CA ASP A 315 -20.89 -8.22 -0.74
C ASP A 315 -20.69 -7.23 0.42
N ILE A 316 -20.66 -5.94 0.09
CA ILE A 316 -20.50 -4.84 1.04
C ILE A 316 -21.73 -3.96 0.92
N GLU A 317 -22.47 -3.84 2.01
CA GLU A 317 -23.70 -3.06 2.04
C GLU A 317 -23.41 -1.56 2.11
N MET A 318 -24.35 -0.74 1.60
CA MET A 318 -24.26 0.72 1.73
C MET A 318 -24.12 1.11 3.21
N GLY A 319 -23.13 1.92 3.53
CA GLY A 319 -22.80 2.35 4.89
C GLY A 319 -21.94 1.37 5.68
N GLU A 320 -21.65 0.17 5.17
CA GLU A 320 -20.70 -0.76 5.80
C GLU A 320 -19.26 -0.21 5.72
N GLU A 321 -18.50 -0.34 6.80
CA GLU A 321 -17.08 0.03 6.82
C GLU A 321 -16.25 -0.94 5.96
N ILE A 322 -15.39 -0.39 5.12
CA ILE A 322 -14.52 -1.14 4.23
C ILE A 322 -13.16 -1.31 4.90
N CYS A 323 -12.77 -2.57 5.11
CA CYS A 323 -11.57 -2.94 5.84
C CYS A 323 -10.78 -4.05 5.14
N PHE A 324 -9.46 -3.95 5.19
CA PHE A 324 -8.53 -5.04 4.81
C PHE A 324 -7.71 -5.50 6.03
N ASN A 325 -6.84 -6.51 5.88
CA ASN A 325 -5.98 -6.98 6.95
C ASN A 325 -4.55 -6.39 6.86
N TYR A 326 -4.04 -5.81 7.95
CA TYR A 326 -2.70 -5.22 8.02
C TYR A 326 -1.63 -6.25 8.39
N ILE A 327 -2.06 -7.37 8.96
CA ILE A 327 -1.22 -8.44 9.49
C ILE A 327 -1.69 -9.78 8.94
N PRO A 328 -0.86 -10.84 9.00
CA PRO A 328 -1.28 -12.17 8.59
C PRO A 328 -2.53 -12.62 9.37
N ILE A 329 -3.59 -12.99 8.65
CA ILE A 329 -4.90 -13.35 9.23
C ILE A 329 -4.85 -14.66 10.03
N SER A 330 -3.85 -15.50 9.78
CA SER A 330 -3.61 -16.80 10.43
C SER A 330 -3.08 -16.68 11.85
N LEU A 331 -2.60 -15.51 12.27
CA LEU A 331 -2.06 -15.28 13.62
C LEU A 331 -3.12 -15.53 14.71
N ALA A 332 -2.68 -16.04 15.86
CA ALA A 332 -3.52 -16.20 17.04
C ALA A 332 -3.96 -14.84 17.61
N PHE A 333 -5.04 -14.82 18.40
CA PHE A 333 -5.60 -13.57 18.92
C PHE A 333 -4.57 -12.70 19.67
N ASP A 334 -3.81 -13.30 20.60
CA ASP A 334 -2.83 -12.58 21.41
C ASP A 334 -1.72 -11.98 20.51
N ASP A 335 -1.28 -12.71 19.48
CA ASP A 335 -0.28 -12.24 18.51
C ASP A 335 -0.84 -11.11 17.62
N ARG A 336 -2.11 -11.22 17.20
CA ARG A 336 -2.77 -10.17 16.42
C ARG A 336 -2.84 -8.86 17.22
N GLN A 337 -3.31 -8.93 18.46
CA GLN A 337 -3.42 -7.76 19.34
C GLN A 337 -2.04 -7.15 19.63
N THR A 338 -1.05 -8.00 19.93
CA THR A 338 0.33 -7.55 20.20
C THR A 338 0.94 -6.86 18.99
N LYS A 339 0.82 -7.45 17.80
CA LYS A 339 1.38 -6.90 16.56
C LYS A 339 0.70 -5.59 16.15
N LEU A 340 -0.63 -5.51 16.25
CA LEU A 340 -1.37 -4.28 15.94
C LEU A 340 -1.06 -3.16 16.93
N LEU A 341 -0.92 -3.48 18.22
CA LEU A 341 -0.55 -2.49 19.22
C LEU A 341 0.88 -1.98 19.02
N TYR A 342 1.82 -2.87 18.69
CA TYR A 342 3.22 -2.50 18.50
C TYR A 342 3.44 -1.69 17.21
N SER A 343 2.85 -2.11 16.09
CA SER A 343 3.10 -1.49 14.77
C SER A 343 2.15 -0.36 14.42
N TYR A 344 0.93 -0.35 14.97
CA TYR A 344 -0.13 0.60 14.59
C TYR A 344 -0.79 1.31 15.78
N PHE A 345 -0.33 1.04 17.01
CA PHE A 345 -0.75 1.73 18.23
C PHE A 345 -2.24 1.61 18.58
N PHE A 346 -2.92 0.53 18.16
CA PHE A 346 -4.32 0.28 18.53
C PHE A 346 -4.59 -1.18 18.88
N LYS A 347 -5.69 -1.41 19.61
CA LYS A 347 -6.23 -2.75 19.87
C LYS A 347 -7.42 -3.02 18.97
N CYS A 348 -7.42 -4.15 18.28
CA CYS A 348 -8.47 -4.46 17.32
C CYS A 348 -9.75 -4.90 18.04
N ALA A 349 -10.87 -4.26 17.69
CA ALA A 349 -12.21 -4.57 18.19
C ALA A 349 -13.14 -5.10 17.09
N CYS A 350 -12.59 -5.70 16.03
CA CYS A 350 -13.40 -6.33 14.97
C CYS A 350 -14.19 -7.55 15.50
N PRO A 351 -15.19 -8.06 14.77
CA PRO A 351 -15.99 -9.21 15.21
C PRO A 351 -15.14 -10.43 15.63
N ALA A 352 -14.05 -10.74 14.92
CA ALA A 352 -13.14 -11.82 15.31
C ALA A 352 -12.41 -11.60 16.64
N CYS A 353 -12.21 -10.35 17.07
CA CYS A 353 -11.53 -10.01 18.32
C CYS A 353 -12.51 -9.82 19.48
N LEU A 354 -13.74 -9.38 19.22
CA LEU A 354 -14.78 -9.24 20.25
C LEU A 354 -15.32 -10.59 20.75
N HIS A 355 -15.32 -11.62 19.90
CA HIS A 355 -15.91 -12.92 20.23
C HIS A 355 -14.92 -13.96 20.77
N VAL A 356 -13.75 -13.56 21.27
CA VAL A 356 -12.78 -14.51 21.83
C VAL A 356 -13.23 -15.01 23.22
N PRO A 357 -13.23 -16.33 23.50
CA PRO A 357 -13.59 -16.85 24.81
C PRO A 357 -12.62 -16.33 25.88
N LYS A 358 -13.15 -15.72 26.95
CA LYS A 358 -12.34 -15.35 28.12
C LYS A 358 -11.74 -16.62 28.73
N LYS A 359 -10.41 -16.68 28.90
CA LYS A 359 -9.75 -17.71 29.70
C LYS A 359 -10.25 -17.59 31.14
N THR A 360 -11.23 -18.39 31.54
CA THR A 360 -11.63 -18.48 32.94
C THR A 360 -10.57 -19.28 33.70
N ASN A 361 -9.88 -18.65 34.66
CA ASN A 361 -9.04 -19.31 35.66
C ASN A 361 -9.91 -20.13 36.61
N ASN A 362 -10.48 -21.24 36.15
CA ASN A 362 -11.17 -22.18 37.02
C ASN A 362 -10.71 -23.60 36.72
N ASN A 363 -9.86 -24.12 37.61
CA ASN A 363 -9.79 -25.53 37.92
C ASN A 363 -11.19 -26.00 38.32
N LYS A 364 -11.99 -26.47 37.36
CA LYS A 364 -13.16 -27.32 37.61
C LYS A 364 -13.49 -28.06 36.32
N LYS A 365 -13.26 -29.38 36.36
CA LYS A 365 -13.82 -30.35 35.43
C LYS A 365 -15.33 -30.10 35.34
N ASN A 366 -15.81 -29.66 34.18
CA ASN A 366 -17.18 -29.91 33.75
C ASN A 366 -17.17 -30.03 32.22
N ASN A 367 -17.46 -31.26 31.78
CA ASN A 367 -17.73 -31.61 30.40
C ASN A 367 -19.01 -30.92 29.93
N ASN A 368 -18.99 -30.58 28.64
CA ASN A 368 -20.09 -30.18 27.77
C ASN A 368 -20.51 -28.69 27.79
N ASN A 369 -20.39 -28.10 26.59
CA ASN A 369 -20.93 -26.81 26.11
C ASN A 369 -20.09 -25.54 26.31
N ASN A 370 -18.86 -25.47 25.76
CA ASN A 370 -18.15 -24.20 25.58
C ASN A 370 -17.22 -24.15 24.34
N ASN A 371 -17.72 -24.55 23.15
CA ASN A 371 -16.94 -24.59 21.90
C ASN A 371 -17.33 -23.55 20.82
N ASN A 372 -18.22 -22.59 21.11
CA ASN A 372 -18.79 -21.72 20.06
C ASN A 372 -18.05 -20.40 19.79
N ASN A 373 -17.25 -19.88 20.71
CA ASN A 373 -16.78 -18.49 20.60
C ASN A 373 -15.50 -18.33 19.76
N ASN A 374 -14.62 -19.34 19.74
CA ASN A 374 -13.49 -19.38 18.80
C ASN A 374 -13.94 -19.72 17.35
N GLN A 375 -15.24 -19.90 17.07
CA GLN A 375 -15.70 -20.33 15.75
C GLN A 375 -15.71 -19.22 14.70
N PHE A 376 -15.92 -17.95 15.06
CA PHE A 376 -16.11 -16.90 14.04
C PHE A 376 -14.85 -16.66 13.19
N HIS A 377 -13.70 -16.39 13.82
CA HIS A 377 -12.43 -16.25 13.11
C HIS A 377 -12.05 -17.54 12.39
N ASN A 378 -12.20 -18.69 13.04
CA ASN A 378 -11.87 -19.98 12.44
C ASN A 378 -12.76 -20.34 11.23
N ARG A 379 -14.05 -19.94 11.23
CA ARG A 379 -14.94 -20.08 10.08
C ARG A 379 -14.46 -19.21 8.92
N PHE A 380 -14.09 -17.97 9.21
CA PHE A 380 -13.52 -17.06 8.21
C PHE A 380 -12.23 -17.64 7.61
N LEU A 381 -11.30 -18.12 8.45
CA LEU A 381 -10.06 -18.76 7.96
C LEU A 381 -10.36 -20.00 7.12
N LYS A 382 -11.28 -20.87 7.56
CA LYS A 382 -11.66 -22.06 6.78
C LYS A 382 -12.22 -21.73 5.39
N GLN A 383 -12.92 -20.61 5.27
CA GLN A 383 -13.54 -20.18 4.02
C GLN A 383 -12.56 -19.44 3.11
N TYR A 384 -11.73 -18.56 3.67
CA TYR A 384 -10.99 -17.57 2.89
C TYR A 384 -9.47 -17.71 2.96
N LEU A 385 -8.89 -18.41 3.93
CA LEU A 385 -7.43 -18.58 3.98
C LEU A 385 -6.97 -19.52 2.86
N CYS A 386 -5.86 -19.17 2.21
CA CYS A 386 -5.22 -20.04 1.23
C CYS A 386 -4.84 -21.38 1.86
N LYS A 387 -5.15 -22.49 1.18
CA LYS A 387 -4.86 -23.84 1.65
C LYS A 387 -3.42 -24.30 1.38
N LYS A 388 -2.63 -23.53 0.63
CA LYS A 388 -1.21 -23.85 0.38
C LYS A 388 -0.43 -23.62 1.66
N GLU A 389 0.41 -24.59 2.04
CA GLU A 389 1.29 -24.47 3.18
C GLU A 389 2.15 -23.20 3.07
N THR A 390 2.37 -22.51 4.20
CA THR A 390 3.13 -21.25 4.31
C THR A 390 2.51 -20.01 3.64
N CYS A 391 1.40 -20.15 2.91
CA CYS A 391 0.70 -18.99 2.33
C CYS A 391 -0.24 -18.33 3.35
N ASN A 392 -0.10 -17.01 3.52
CA ASN A 392 -1.00 -16.20 4.34
C ASN A 392 -2.02 -15.41 3.51
N GLY A 393 -2.18 -15.77 2.24
CA GLY A 393 -3.07 -15.09 1.30
C GLY A 393 -4.55 -15.45 1.51
N ILE A 394 -5.41 -14.61 0.94
CA ILE A 394 -6.86 -14.75 0.95
C ILE A 394 -7.33 -15.23 -0.42
N ILE A 395 -8.18 -16.25 -0.43
CA ILE A 395 -8.94 -16.71 -1.59
C ILE A 395 -9.96 -15.61 -1.93
N THR A 396 -9.73 -14.98 -3.06
CA THR A 396 -10.37 -13.76 -3.51
C THR A 396 -11.18 -14.07 -4.77
N PRO A 397 -12.48 -13.73 -4.82
CA PRO A 397 -13.31 -13.92 -5.99
C PRO A 397 -12.95 -12.89 -7.07
N PHE A 398 -13.03 -13.23 -8.35
CA PHE A 398 -12.87 -12.29 -9.45
C PHE A 398 -13.83 -12.63 -10.58
N LYS A 399 -14.21 -11.62 -11.34
CA LYS A 399 -15.13 -11.75 -12.48
C LYS A 399 -14.35 -12.12 -13.73
N VAL A 400 -14.72 -13.22 -14.38
CA VAL A 400 -14.08 -13.65 -15.63
C VAL A 400 -14.63 -12.83 -16.79
N SER A 401 -13.76 -12.25 -17.61
CA SER A 401 -14.19 -11.60 -18.85
C SER A 401 -14.60 -12.67 -19.88
N PRO A 402 -15.69 -12.49 -20.66
CA PRO A 402 -16.18 -13.51 -21.61
C PRO A 402 -15.23 -13.94 -22.74
N SER A 403 -14.03 -13.38 -22.83
CA SER A 403 -13.08 -13.57 -23.94
C SER A 403 -12.12 -14.76 -23.78
N SER A 404 -12.24 -15.59 -22.74
CA SER A 404 -11.34 -16.73 -22.49
C SER A 404 -12.02 -18.11 -22.41
N VAL A 405 -13.27 -18.24 -22.87
CA VAL A 405 -13.91 -19.56 -23.01
C VAL A 405 -13.45 -20.20 -24.31
N ASN A 406 -12.49 -21.13 -24.22
CA ASN A 406 -12.24 -22.08 -25.30
C ASN A 406 -13.51 -22.91 -25.54
N ASN A 407 -14.04 -22.81 -26.75
CA ASN A 407 -15.16 -23.60 -27.24
C ASN A 407 -14.85 -25.10 -27.18
N THR A 408 -15.29 -25.79 -26.14
CA THR A 408 -15.60 -27.22 -26.21
C THR A 408 -16.65 -27.59 -25.17
N LEU A 409 -17.88 -27.86 -25.66
CA LEU A 409 -18.99 -28.63 -25.05
C LEU A 409 -19.58 -27.99 -23.77
N THR A 410 -20.88 -27.72 -23.62
CA THR A 410 -22.09 -28.42 -24.06
C THR A 410 -23.29 -27.48 -23.86
N SER A 411 -24.37 -27.75 -24.59
CA SER A 411 -25.64 -27.03 -24.58
C SER A 411 -26.46 -27.18 -23.29
N LEU A 412 -27.36 -26.20 -23.09
CA LEU A 412 -28.53 -26.15 -22.19
C LEU A 412 -28.30 -25.60 -20.76
N ALA A 413 -28.49 -24.29 -20.58
CA ALA A 413 -29.06 -23.71 -19.36
C ALA A 413 -29.65 -22.31 -19.63
N ASN A 414 -30.77 -22.04 -18.96
CA ASN A 414 -31.64 -20.87 -19.09
C ASN A 414 -31.03 -19.56 -18.54
N ASP A 415 -31.67 -18.46 -18.94
CA ASP A 415 -31.58 -17.09 -18.44
C ASP A 415 -31.17 -16.91 -16.97
N THR A 416 -29.96 -16.36 -16.77
CA THR A 416 -29.58 -15.25 -15.88
C THR A 416 -28.10 -15.01 -16.16
N HIS A 417 -27.72 -13.87 -16.74
CA HIS A 417 -26.31 -13.49 -16.90
C HIS A 417 -25.70 -13.10 -15.54
N GLU A 418 -25.55 -14.06 -14.62
CA GLU A 418 -24.55 -13.95 -13.56
C GLU A 418 -23.18 -14.13 -14.22
N GLN A 419 -22.31 -13.12 -14.09
CA GLN A 419 -20.91 -13.29 -14.48
C GLN A 419 -20.32 -14.40 -13.61
N ASP A 420 -19.75 -15.43 -14.22
CA ASP A 420 -19.08 -16.51 -13.48
C ASP A 420 -17.99 -15.92 -12.59
N ILE A 421 -18.14 -16.11 -11.27
CA ILE A 421 -17.17 -15.70 -10.26
C ILE A 421 -16.21 -16.86 -10.02
N GLU A 422 -14.96 -16.68 -10.42
CA GLU A 422 -13.86 -17.59 -10.09
C GLU A 422 -13.14 -17.13 -8.83
N TYR A 423 -12.26 -17.99 -8.27
CA TYR A 423 -11.54 -17.70 -7.03
C TYR A 423 -10.05 -17.97 -7.19
N SER A 424 -9.24 -17.05 -6.69
CA SER A 424 -7.78 -17.21 -6.68
C SER A 424 -7.15 -16.60 -5.44
N CYS A 425 -5.99 -17.14 -5.03
CA CYS A 425 -5.26 -16.58 -3.90
C CYS A 425 -4.54 -15.29 -4.33
N ASN A 426 -4.78 -14.20 -3.59
CA ASN A 426 -4.16 -12.90 -3.86
C ASN A 426 -2.63 -12.86 -3.75
N ILE A 427 -2.03 -13.86 -3.10
CA ILE A 427 -0.57 -14.00 -2.97
C ILE A 427 0.00 -15.01 -3.95
N CYS A 428 -0.63 -16.18 -4.10
CA CYS A 428 -0.06 -17.23 -4.95
C CYS A 428 -0.22 -16.96 -6.43
N ASN A 429 -1.33 -16.32 -6.83
CA ASN A 429 -1.68 -16.12 -8.23
C ASN A 429 -2.16 -14.67 -8.47
N PRO A 430 -1.37 -13.64 -8.08
CA PRO A 430 -1.79 -12.24 -8.18
C PRO A 430 -2.14 -11.84 -9.62
N HIS A 431 -1.49 -12.47 -10.61
CA HIS A 431 -1.73 -12.24 -12.04
C HIS A 431 -3.15 -12.57 -12.50
N ILE A 432 -3.83 -13.50 -11.83
CA ILE A 432 -5.20 -13.89 -12.19
C ILE A 432 -6.19 -12.80 -11.77
N LEU A 433 -5.90 -12.10 -10.67
CA LEU A 433 -6.80 -11.10 -10.09
C LEU A 433 -6.57 -9.70 -10.64
N GLY A 434 -5.40 -9.44 -11.23
CA GLY A 434 -5.01 -8.13 -11.73
C GLY A 434 -5.28 -7.89 -13.22
N ASN A 435 -5.72 -8.93 -13.96
CA ASN A 435 -5.91 -8.89 -15.41
C ASN A 435 -7.29 -8.39 -15.82
#